data_AF-A0A844EDN2-F1
#
_entry.id   AF-A0A844EDN2-F1
#
_cell.length_a   1.000
_cell.length_b   1.000
_cell.length_c   1.000
_cell.angle_alpha   90.00
_cell.angle_beta   90.00
_cell.angle_gamma   90.00
#
_symmetry.space_group_name_H-M   'P 1'
#
loop_
_entity.id
_entity.type
_entity.pdbx_description
1 polymer ?
#
loop_
_entity_poly.entity_id
_entity_poly.type
_entity_poly.pdbx_seq_one_letter_code
_entity_poly.pdbx_strand_id
1 'polypeptide(L)'
;NLLLQVLDDGYLTDAKGRKIDFRNTVIIMTSNLGATTLRDKKTVGFGQEDAKEGYAAMKDTIQAALKQRFRPEFLNRIDEVVVFHSLTKAELDQIVYLMAKPVIKRIHDQG
;
A
#
# COMPACT_ATOMS: atom_id res chain seq x y z
N ASN A 1 -17.87 12.00 1.72
CA ASN A 1 -18.76 11.24 2.64
C ASN A 1 -19.20 9.89 2.11
N LEU A 2 -19.29 9.68 0.79
CA LEU A 2 -19.68 8.40 0.21
C LEU A 2 -18.78 7.21 0.64
N LEU A 3 -17.47 7.43 0.69
CA LEU A 3 -16.50 6.42 1.15
C LEU A 3 -16.63 6.12 2.66
N LEU A 4 -16.95 7.13 3.49
CA LEU A 4 -17.18 6.92 4.92
C LEU A 4 -18.41 6.06 5.16
N GLN A 5 -19.49 6.25 4.38
CA GLN A 5 -20.68 5.42 4.48
C GLN A 5 -20.38 3.93 4.18
N VAL A 6 -19.50 3.66 3.22
CA VAL A 6 -19.07 2.29 2.92
C VAL A 6 -18.27 1.69 4.07
N LEU A 7 -17.35 2.45 4.66
CA LEU A 7 -16.50 1.99 5.75
C LEU A 7 -17.26 1.86 7.09
N ASP A 8 -18.31 2.66 7.30
CA ASP A 8 -19.09 2.66 8.55
C ASP A 8 -20.25 1.66 8.47
N ASP A 9 -21.11 1.79 7.47
CA ASP A 9 -22.36 1.04 7.38
C ASP A 9 -22.21 -0.26 6.56
N GLY A 10 -21.11 -0.41 5.81
CA GLY A 10 -20.93 -1.53 4.90
C GLY A 10 -21.89 -1.50 3.72
N TYR A 11 -22.50 -0.35 3.40
CA TYR A 11 -23.39 -0.21 2.25
C TYR A 11 -23.12 1.05 1.44
N LEU A 12 -23.38 0.97 0.15
CA LEU A 12 -23.38 2.11 -0.77
C LEU A 12 -24.67 2.16 -1.56
N THR A 13 -25.33 3.31 -1.60
CA THR A 13 -26.42 3.55 -2.57
C THR A 13 -25.86 4.28 -3.78
N ASP A 14 -25.99 3.70 -4.97
CA ASP A 14 -25.55 4.35 -6.20
C ASP A 14 -26.53 5.43 -6.69
N ALA A 15 -26.15 6.16 -7.75
CA ALA A 15 -26.99 7.22 -8.33
C ALA A 15 -28.32 6.74 -8.93
N LYS A 16 -28.52 5.42 -9.10
CA LYS A 16 -29.76 4.80 -9.57
C LYS A 16 -30.60 4.23 -8.41
N GLY A 17 -30.21 4.49 -7.15
CA GLY A 17 -30.91 4.02 -5.97
C GLY A 17 -30.63 2.56 -5.59
N ARG A 18 -29.65 1.90 -6.22
CA ARG A 18 -29.30 0.51 -5.90
C ARG A 18 -28.43 0.47 -4.66
N LYS A 19 -28.83 -0.32 -3.67
CA LYS A 19 -28.05 -0.58 -2.45
C LYS A 19 -27.06 -1.73 -2.70
N ILE A 20 -25.78 -1.45 -2.54
CA ILE A 20 -24.66 -2.37 -2.71
C ILE A 20 -24.11 -2.71 -1.32
N ASP A 21 -23.87 -3.99 -1.05
CA ASP A 21 -23.37 -4.51 0.23
C ASP A 21 -21.84 -4.74 0.16
N PHE A 22 -21.12 -4.21 1.14
CA PHE A 22 -19.67 -4.30 1.32
C PHE A 22 -19.26 -5.03 2.61
N ARG A 23 -20.21 -5.55 3.41
CA ARG A 23 -19.93 -6.18 4.71
C ARG A 23 -19.04 -7.42 4.64
N ASN A 24 -18.98 -8.07 3.47
CA ASN A 24 -18.12 -9.23 3.22
C ASN A 24 -17.09 -8.94 2.11
N THR A 25 -16.56 -7.73 2.10
CA THR A 25 -15.60 -7.25 1.10
C THR A 25 -14.37 -6.68 1.81
N VAL A 26 -13.18 -7.12 1.39
CA VAL A 26 -11.92 -6.51 1.83
C VAL A 26 -11.66 -5.28 0.96
N ILE A 27 -11.63 -4.10 1.58
CA ILE A 27 -11.32 -2.85 0.89
C ILE A 27 -9.83 -2.57 1.03
N ILE A 28 -9.10 -2.63 -0.08
CA ILE A 28 -7.68 -2.31 -0.13
C ILE A 28 -7.52 -0.94 -0.80
N MET A 29 -6.83 -0.03 -0.11
CA MET A 29 -6.50 1.30 -0.62
C MET A 29 -4.99 1.47 -0.66
N THR A 30 -4.48 2.05 -1.75
CA THR A 30 -3.05 2.30 -1.94
C THR A 30 -2.80 3.79 -2.15
N SER A 31 -1.71 4.30 -1.59
CA SER A 31 -1.28 5.69 -1.79
C SER A 31 0.21 5.74 -2.03
N ASN A 32 0.64 6.68 -2.89
CA ASN A 32 2.05 7.00 -3.10
C ASN A 32 2.57 8.07 -2.11
N LEU A 33 1.78 8.45 -1.10
CA LEU A 33 2.17 9.42 -0.10
C LEU A 33 3.44 8.99 0.64
N GLY A 34 4.35 9.95 0.84
CA GLY A 34 5.62 9.73 1.54
C GLY A 34 6.69 9.00 0.74
N ALA A 35 6.42 8.55 -0.48
CA ALA A 35 7.41 7.89 -1.33
C ALA A 35 8.63 8.78 -1.66
N THR A 36 8.43 10.10 -1.81
CA THR A 36 9.51 11.05 -2.11
C THR A 36 10.41 11.30 -0.90
N THR A 37 9.80 11.58 0.27
CA THR A 37 10.52 11.82 1.53
C THR A 37 11.37 10.62 1.95
N LEU A 38 10.93 9.41 1.62
CA LEU A 38 11.66 8.17 1.85
C LEU A 38 12.89 7.99 0.95
N ARG A 39 12.85 8.50 -0.28
CA ARG A 39 14.00 8.46 -1.20
C ARG A 39 15.07 9.46 -0.76
N ASP A 40 14.66 10.65 -0.36
CA ASP A 40 15.60 11.73 -0.02
C ASP A 40 16.40 11.41 1.26
N LYS A 41 15.76 10.82 2.29
CA LYS A 41 16.45 10.38 3.52
C LYS A 41 17.50 9.29 3.27
N LYS A 42 17.35 8.43 2.26
CA LYS A 42 18.38 7.44 1.90
C LYS A 42 19.64 8.06 1.29
N THR A 43 19.59 9.31 0.84
CA THR A 43 20.68 9.95 0.11
C THR A 43 21.58 10.79 1.03
N VAL A 44 21.13 11.09 2.26
CA VAL A 44 21.84 11.95 3.22
C VAL A 44 22.22 11.14 4.46
N GLY A 45 23.40 10.52 4.46
CA GLY A 45 24.01 9.97 5.67
C GLY A 45 24.59 8.57 5.52
N PHE A 46 25.88 8.45 5.85
CA PHE A 46 26.65 7.21 5.91
C PHE A 46 26.11 6.24 6.98
N GLY A 47 26.18 4.94 6.70
CA GLY A 47 26.20 3.89 7.73
C GLY A 47 25.05 2.90 7.64
N GLN A 48 25.38 1.62 7.71
CA GLN A 48 24.45 0.59 8.15
C GLN A 48 23.93 0.98 9.54
N GLU A 49 22.77 1.61 9.61
CA GLU A 49 22.01 1.73 10.86
C GLU A 49 20.91 0.66 10.86
N ASP A 50 20.70 0.06 12.02
CA ASP A 50 19.86 -1.12 12.24
C ASP A 50 18.52 -1.01 11.50
N ALA A 51 18.21 -2.02 10.68
CA ALA A 51 17.01 -2.05 9.83
C ALA A 51 15.69 -1.85 10.62
N LYS A 52 15.71 -2.07 11.94
CA LYS A 52 14.59 -1.82 12.85
C LYS A 52 14.36 -0.34 13.16
N GLU A 53 15.42 0.45 13.33
CA GLU A 53 15.31 1.90 13.61
C GLU A 53 14.81 2.66 12.38
N GLY A 54 15.25 2.25 11.19
CA GLY A 54 14.75 2.80 9.92
C GLY A 54 13.25 2.56 9.69
N TYR A 55 12.70 1.43 10.16
CA TYR A 55 11.28 1.11 9.98
C TYR A 55 10.35 2.01 10.81
N ALA A 56 10.66 2.19 12.10
CA ALA A 56 9.87 3.04 12.99
C ALA A 56 9.86 4.49 12.48
N ALA A 57 11.03 5.04 12.14
CA ALA A 57 11.15 6.39 11.60
C ALA A 57 10.43 6.57 10.24
N MET A 58 10.44 5.54 9.39
CA MET A 58 9.67 5.53 8.15
C MET A 58 8.16 5.55 8.43
N LYS A 59 7.68 4.68 9.33
CA LYS A 59 6.28 4.59 9.70
C LYS A 59 5.75 5.92 10.23
N ASP A 60 6.51 6.59 11.09
CA ASP A 60 6.14 7.90 11.64
C ASP A 60 6.06 8.98 10.55
N THR A 61 7.01 8.97 9.60
CA THR A 61 7.01 9.89 8.45
C THR A 61 5.76 9.67 7.58
N ILE A 62 5.39 8.42 7.31
CA ILE A 62 4.17 8.08 6.56
C ILE A 62 2.91 8.47 7.33
N GLN A 63 2.86 8.20 8.64
CA GLN A 63 1.71 8.58 9.47
C GLN A 63 1.50 10.10 9.51
N ALA A 64 2.57 10.88 9.60
CA ALA A 64 2.49 12.35 9.54
C ALA A 64 1.93 12.82 8.18
N ALA A 65 2.42 12.25 7.07
CA ALA A 65 1.92 12.56 5.73
C ALA A 65 0.44 12.18 5.55
N LEU A 66 0.02 11.03 6.10
CA LEU A 66 -1.39 10.60 6.09
C LEU A 66 -2.29 11.58 6.86
N LYS A 67 -1.88 11.99 8.07
CA LYS A 67 -2.62 12.96 8.89
C LYS A 67 -2.71 14.35 8.26
N GLN A 68 -1.70 14.75 7.48
CA GLN A 68 -1.72 16.02 6.75
C GLN A 68 -2.68 15.97 5.55
N ARG A 69 -2.76 14.83 4.86
CA ARG A 69 -3.54 14.70 3.62
C ARG A 69 -4.99 14.29 3.85
N PHE A 70 -5.24 13.42 4.81
CA PHE A 70 -6.56 12.87 5.11
C PHE A 70 -7.08 13.37 6.43
N ARG A 71 -8.40 13.49 6.53
CA ARG A 71 -9.06 13.91 7.75
C ARG A 71 -9.07 12.77 8.79
N PRO A 72 -9.01 13.08 10.09
CA PRO A 72 -9.02 12.06 11.15
C PRO A 72 -10.21 11.11 11.06
N GLU A 73 -11.41 11.57 10.69
CA GLU A 73 -12.59 10.72 10.56
C GLU A 73 -12.41 9.61 9.53
N PHE A 74 -11.66 9.85 8.46
CA PHE A 74 -11.38 8.82 7.46
C PHE A 74 -10.31 7.83 7.96
N LEU A 75 -9.25 8.34 8.57
CA LEU A 75 -8.17 7.51 9.10
C LEU A 75 -8.66 6.58 10.23
N ASN A 76 -9.60 7.05 11.05
CA ASN A 76 -10.21 6.27 12.13
C ASN A 76 -11.10 5.11 11.63
N ARG A 77 -11.38 5.02 10.33
CA ARG A 77 -12.12 3.91 9.70
C ARG A 77 -11.24 2.90 8.98
N ILE A 78 -9.92 3.06 9.07
CA ILE A 78 -8.96 2.12 8.50
C ILE A 78 -8.44 1.25 9.64
N ASP A 79 -8.66 -0.06 9.53
CA ASP A 79 -8.24 -1.02 10.56
C ASP A 79 -6.71 -1.12 10.66
N GLU A 80 -6.03 -1.22 9.51
CA GLU A 80 -4.57 -1.37 9.45
C GLU A 80 -3.96 -0.56 8.30
N VAL A 81 -2.82 0.08 8.59
CA VAL A 81 -1.99 0.77 7.58
C VAL A 81 -0.71 -0.01 7.39
N VAL A 82 -0.56 -0.62 6.21
CA VAL A 82 0.64 -1.37 5.81
C VAL A 82 1.60 -0.45 5.06
N VAL A 83 2.85 -0.39 5.50
CA VAL A 83 3.90 0.40 4.85
C VAL A 83 4.80 -0.53 4.03
N PHE A 84 4.91 -0.25 2.73
CA PHE A 84 5.77 -1.02 1.83
C PHE A 84 7.21 -0.52 1.89
N HIS A 85 8.14 -1.47 2.06
CA HIS A 85 9.57 -1.21 2.02
C HIS A 85 10.08 -1.21 0.58
N SER A 86 11.24 -0.60 0.37
CA SER A 86 11.95 -0.77 -0.91
C SER A 86 12.35 -2.23 -1.09
N LEU A 87 12.15 -2.76 -2.30
CA LEU A 87 12.58 -4.11 -2.66
C LEU A 87 14.11 -4.24 -2.53
N THR A 88 14.53 -5.33 -1.90
CA THR A 88 15.92 -5.77 -1.89
C THR A 88 16.29 -6.38 -3.24
N LYS A 89 17.60 -6.53 -3.50
CA LYS A 89 18.09 -7.19 -4.72
C LYS A 89 17.56 -8.62 -4.84
N ALA A 90 17.53 -9.37 -3.73
CA ALA A 90 17.04 -10.74 -3.72
C ALA A 90 15.54 -10.83 -4.05
N GLU A 91 14.72 -9.91 -3.53
CA GLU A 91 13.28 -9.83 -3.86
C GLU A 91 13.07 -9.44 -5.33
N LEU A 92 13.89 -8.53 -5.87
CA LEU A 92 13.86 -8.17 -7.29
C LEU A 92 14.15 -9.38 -8.18
N ASP A 93 15.16 -10.19 -7.85
CA ASP A 93 15.49 -11.40 -8.60
C ASP A 93 14.32 -12.40 -8.60
N GLN A 94 13.64 -12.56 -7.47
CA GLN A 94 12.42 -13.39 -7.37
C GLN A 94 11.27 -12.84 -8.23
N ILE A 95 11.07 -11.52 -8.24
CA ILE A 95 10.04 -10.89 -9.07
C ILE A 95 10.34 -11.12 -10.56
N VAL A 96 11.59 -10.93 -10.99
CA VAL A 96 12.01 -11.23 -12.37
C VAL A 96 11.71 -12.68 -12.72
N TYR A 97 12.03 -13.62 -11.83
CA TYR A 97 11.72 -15.03 -12.05
C TYR A 97 10.21 -15.28 -12.17
N LEU A 98 9.38 -14.70 -11.29
CA LEU A 98 7.92 -14.81 -11.36
C LEU A 98 7.36 -14.24 -12.66
N MET A 99 7.89 -13.11 -13.13
CA MET A 99 7.50 -12.50 -14.41
C MET A 99 7.94 -13.33 -15.62
N ALA A 100 9.02 -14.10 -15.51
CA ALA A 100 9.51 -14.97 -16.58
C ALA A 100 8.69 -16.27 -16.71
N LYS A 101 8.02 -16.75 -15.64
CA LYS A 101 7.25 -18.00 -15.65
C LYS A 101 6.23 -18.12 -16.79
N PRO A 102 5.39 -17.10 -17.10
CA PRO A 102 4.45 -17.18 -18.22
C PRO A 102 5.13 -17.26 -19.59
N VAL A 103 6.34 -16.72 -19.73
CA VAL A 103 7.13 -16.81 -20.97
C VAL A 103 7.67 -18.23 -21.13
N ILE A 104 8.29 -18.77 -20.07
CA ILE A 104 8.82 -20.14 -20.05
C ILE A 104 7.70 -21.15 -20.35
N LYS A 105 6.52 -20.96 -19.73
CA LYS A 105 5.35 -21.81 -19.97
C LYS A 105 4.93 -21.80 -21.44
N ARG A 106 4.85 -20.62 -22.07
CA ARG A 106 4.46 -20.50 -23.49
C ARG A 106 5.44 -21.18 -24.44
N ILE A 107 6.74 -21.14 -24.14
CA ILE A 107 7.76 -21.83 -24.94
C ILE A 107 7.61 -23.35 -24.82
N HIS A 108 7.38 -23.86 -23.61
CA HIS A 108 7.16 -25.29 -23.38
C HIS A 108 5.88 -25.81 -24.04
N ASP A 109 4.80 -25.01 -24.04
CA ASP A 109 3.51 -25.41 -24.64
C ASP A 109 3.54 -25.37 -26.20
N GLN A 110 4.61 -24.84 -26.83
CA GLN A 110 4.80 -24.78 -28.29
C GLN A 110 5.83 -25.78 -28.84
N GLY A 111 6.50 -26.54 -27.98
CA GLY A 111 7.42 -27.63 -28.34
C GLY A 111 6.78 -28.99 -28.14
#